data_AF-A0A9E5SWA8-F1
#
_entry.id   AF-A0A9E5SWA8-F1
#
_cell.length_a   1.000
_cell.length_b   1.000
_cell.length_c   1.000
_cell.angle_alpha   90.00
_cell.angle_beta   90.00
_cell.angle_gamma   90.00
#
_symmetry.space_group_name_H-M   'P 1'
#
loop_
_entity.id
_entity.type
_entity.pdbx_description
1 polymer ?
#
loop_
_entity_poly.entity_id
_entity_poly.type
_entity_poly.pdbx_seq_one_letter_code
_entity_poly.pdbx_strand_id
1 'polypeptide(L)'
;MLNGIVAVVGSPNVGKSTIFNRLIGERHAIVDDQAGITRDRLYGKCEWLGRSFSIIDTGGIEVANRPFQEQIRIQTQIAIDEADIIVFVTDSHLGITADDRLVAKMLYKINKPVILVVNKIDEGIHISDTQEFYKLGLGDPLAVSGVHGIGIGDLLNRIIKLLPDKQYELKSNQITFCLVGRPNVGKSSLVNTLLNEERVIVSDISGTTRDSIDTPFEKDGKNYIVIDTAGLKKRGKIYEAIDKYSAIRALKAIERSEIVLLVIDGDQGIIEQDKHVIEYATELHKAIIIVVNKWDVVDKETNTMSNFTKLIRNEYKFLDYAPVCYVSALKKQRIATVFKALELVHEAYYTRVKTSILNDVIQDAQMMNQTPDFNGGRLKIYYASQVSTAPPTFVLFVNNVNFMHFSYERYIENRLRETFNFEGSPIKILLRNKK
;
A
#
# COMPACT_ATOMS: atom_id res chain seq x y z
N MET A 1 -1.66 -11.27 0.19
CA MET A 1 -0.74 -10.20 0.66
C MET A 1 0.29 -9.96 -0.42
N LEU A 2 0.93 -8.80 -0.43
CA LEU A 2 2.05 -8.54 -1.33
C LEU A 2 3.31 -9.19 -0.77
N ASN A 3 4.07 -9.87 -1.64
CA ASN A 3 5.24 -10.66 -1.28
C ASN A 3 6.55 -9.83 -1.23
N GLY A 4 6.48 -8.51 -1.42
CA GLY A 4 7.62 -7.61 -1.34
C GLY A 4 7.56 -6.46 -2.33
N ILE A 5 8.60 -5.63 -2.31
CA ILE A 5 8.78 -4.45 -3.15
C ILE A 5 9.91 -4.68 -4.15
N VAL A 6 9.65 -4.40 -5.42
CA VAL A 6 10.62 -4.46 -6.52
C VAL A 6 10.87 -3.04 -7.04
N ALA A 7 12.12 -2.60 -7.12
CA ALA A 7 12.45 -1.31 -7.71
C ALA A 7 13.09 -1.47 -9.09
N VAL A 8 12.63 -0.68 -10.06
CA VAL A 8 13.27 -0.55 -11.37
C VAL A 8 14.23 0.62 -11.33
N VAL A 9 15.51 0.35 -11.56
CA VAL A 9 16.60 1.33 -11.59
C VAL A 9 17.37 1.26 -12.90
N GLY A 10 18.08 2.33 -13.23
CA GLY A 10 18.94 2.37 -14.41
C GLY A 10 19.09 3.77 -14.95
N SER A 11 20.00 3.93 -15.90
CA SER A 11 20.28 5.21 -16.54
C SER A 11 19.01 5.77 -17.21
N PRO A 12 18.87 7.09 -17.40
CA PRO A 12 17.70 7.64 -18.08
C PRO A 12 17.57 7.16 -19.54
N ASN A 13 16.32 7.11 -20.03
CA ASN A 13 15.97 6.65 -21.38
C ASN A 13 16.28 5.16 -21.72
N VAL A 14 16.73 4.34 -20.76
CA VAL A 14 16.89 2.87 -20.95
C VAL A 14 15.56 2.10 -21.01
N GLY A 15 14.42 2.78 -20.87
CA GLY A 15 13.07 2.19 -20.95
C GLY A 15 12.50 1.64 -19.64
N LYS A 16 12.92 2.18 -18.48
CA LYS A 16 12.40 1.82 -17.14
C LYS A 16 10.87 1.91 -17.06
N SER A 17 10.29 3.05 -17.43
CA SER A 17 8.84 3.27 -17.36
C SER A 17 8.07 2.36 -18.33
N THR A 18 8.67 2.01 -19.46
CA THR A 18 8.09 1.04 -20.40
C THR A 18 8.00 -0.35 -19.78
N ILE A 19 9.08 -0.83 -19.15
CA ILE A 19 9.09 -2.10 -18.43
C ILE A 19 8.09 -2.05 -17.26
N PHE A 20 8.13 -0.99 -16.45
CA PHE A 20 7.22 -0.78 -15.33
C PHE A 20 5.75 -0.89 -15.74
N ASN A 21 5.32 -0.14 -16.76
CA ASN A 21 3.94 -0.17 -17.26
C ASN A 21 3.56 -1.57 -17.75
N ARG A 22 4.49 -2.27 -18.41
CA ARG A 22 4.23 -3.62 -18.89
C ARG A 22 4.10 -4.64 -17.76
N LEU A 23 4.86 -4.49 -16.67
CA LEU A 23 4.78 -5.38 -15.51
C LEU A 23 3.47 -5.18 -14.72
N ILE A 24 2.93 -3.95 -14.67
CA ILE A 24 1.64 -3.68 -14.01
C ILE A 24 0.46 -4.22 -14.82
N GLY A 25 0.58 -4.25 -16.15
CA GLY A 25 -0.47 -4.71 -17.06
C GLY A 25 -1.59 -3.67 -17.29
N GLU A 26 -2.45 -3.90 -18.28
CA GLU A 26 -3.50 -2.96 -18.69
C GLU A 26 -4.81 -3.03 -17.88
N ARG A 27 -4.95 -3.96 -16.92
CA ARG A 27 -6.21 -4.11 -16.16
C ARG A 27 -6.30 -3.20 -14.94
N HIS A 28 -6.57 -1.92 -15.20
CA HIS A 28 -7.47 -1.13 -14.35
C HIS A 28 -8.77 -0.90 -15.13
N ALA A 29 -9.56 -1.96 -15.27
CA ALA A 29 -10.95 -1.84 -15.72
C ALA A 29 -11.85 -2.01 -14.51
N ILE A 30 -12.65 -0.96 -14.26
CA ILE A 30 -13.77 -0.86 -13.32
C ILE A 30 -13.36 -0.53 -11.87
N VAL A 31 -13.20 0.77 -11.56
CA VAL A 31 -14.15 1.59 -10.77
C VAL A 31 -13.84 3.08 -11.01
N ASP A 32 -14.85 3.81 -11.50
CA ASP A 32 -15.06 5.27 -11.64
C ASP A 32 -14.06 6.15 -12.43
N ASP A 33 -14.60 6.77 -13.48
CA ASP A 33 -14.08 7.93 -14.21
C ASP A 33 -14.08 9.20 -13.34
N GLN A 34 -13.35 9.21 -12.21
CA GLN A 34 -12.99 10.47 -11.58
C GLN A 34 -11.80 11.08 -12.34
N ALA A 35 -12.11 12.11 -13.13
CA ALA A 35 -11.13 13.01 -13.73
C ALA A 35 -10.27 13.66 -12.63
N GLY A 36 -9.13 13.03 -12.36
CA GLY A 36 -8.12 13.45 -11.39
C GLY A 36 -6.91 12.49 -11.32
N ILE A 37 -6.90 11.43 -12.15
CA ILE A 37 -5.84 10.41 -12.22
C ILE A 37 -4.63 10.98 -12.98
N THR A 38 -4.01 12.00 -12.41
CA THR A 38 -2.86 12.66 -13.01
C THR A 38 -1.55 11.96 -12.64
N ARG A 39 -1.00 11.23 -13.61
CA ARG A 39 0.41 11.19 -14.04
C ARG A 39 1.55 10.81 -13.07
N ASP A 40 1.36 10.69 -11.77
CA ASP A 40 2.42 10.37 -10.80
C ASP A 40 2.55 8.86 -10.49
N ARG A 41 2.65 8.03 -11.53
CA ARG A 41 2.71 6.56 -11.39
C ARG A 41 4.11 6.06 -11.04
N LEU A 42 4.59 6.38 -9.84
CA LEU A 42 5.83 5.81 -9.29
C LEU A 42 5.65 4.39 -8.79
N TYR A 43 4.40 3.96 -8.62
CA TYR A 43 4.05 2.72 -7.94
C TYR A 43 3.01 1.93 -8.72
N GLY A 44 3.11 0.62 -8.64
CA GLY A 44 2.06 -0.26 -9.13
C GLY A 44 2.05 -1.61 -8.44
N LYS A 45 0.91 -2.28 -8.54
CA LYS A 45 0.75 -3.67 -8.10
C LYS A 45 0.94 -4.58 -9.30
N CYS A 46 1.79 -5.59 -9.16
CA CYS A 46 1.97 -6.65 -10.14
C CYS A 46 1.44 -7.97 -9.56
N GLU A 47 0.85 -8.82 -10.41
CA GLU A 47 0.48 -10.18 -10.08
C GLU A 47 1.02 -11.13 -11.14
N TRP A 48 1.75 -12.16 -10.71
CA TRP A 48 2.27 -13.20 -11.59
C TRP A 48 2.20 -14.56 -10.90
N LEU A 49 1.63 -15.55 -11.59
CA LEU A 49 1.46 -16.93 -11.09
C LEU A 49 0.83 -16.99 -9.69
N GLY A 50 -0.16 -16.13 -9.42
CA GLY A 50 -0.88 -16.06 -8.15
C GLY A 50 -0.09 -15.43 -7.00
N ARG A 51 1.11 -14.90 -7.25
CA ARG A 51 1.88 -14.09 -6.28
C ARG A 51 1.81 -12.62 -6.69
N SER A 52 1.43 -11.77 -5.73
CA SER A 52 1.38 -10.32 -5.95
C SER A 52 2.58 -9.64 -5.31
N PHE A 53 3.11 -8.61 -5.94
CA PHE A 53 4.18 -7.78 -5.39
C PHE A 53 4.02 -6.34 -5.85
N SER A 54 4.71 -5.45 -5.17
CA SER A 54 4.73 -4.03 -5.48
C SER A 54 5.91 -3.68 -6.35
N ILE A 55 5.72 -2.77 -7.29
CA ILE A 55 6.78 -2.28 -8.16
C ILE A 55 6.91 -0.76 -8.08
N ILE A 56 8.15 -0.27 -8.08
CA ILE A 56 8.50 1.15 -8.03
C ILE A 56 9.32 1.54 -9.25
N ASP A 57 8.91 2.60 -9.97
CA ASP A 57 9.74 3.26 -10.98
C ASP A 57 10.56 4.40 -10.34
N THR A 58 11.84 4.13 -10.06
CA THR A 58 12.72 5.16 -9.49
C THR A 58 13.05 6.27 -10.47
N GLY A 59 12.90 6.04 -11.78
CA GLY A 59 13.13 7.05 -12.81
C GLY A 59 12.19 8.25 -12.70
N GLY A 60 10.98 8.04 -12.17
CA GLY A 60 10.04 9.12 -11.92
C GLY A 60 10.38 9.97 -10.70
N ILE A 61 11.39 9.61 -9.90
CA ILE A 61 11.85 10.38 -8.72
C ILE A 61 12.87 11.42 -9.19
N GLU A 62 12.39 12.54 -9.72
CA GLU A 62 13.24 13.66 -10.10
C GLU A 62 13.48 14.59 -8.91
N VAL A 63 14.75 14.96 -8.69
CA VAL A 63 15.14 15.95 -7.69
C VAL A 63 15.49 17.24 -8.41
N ALA A 64 14.61 18.24 -8.29
CA ALA A 64 14.80 19.54 -8.94
C ALA A 64 16.14 20.18 -8.52
N ASN A 65 16.76 20.91 -9.46
CA ASN A 65 17.98 21.69 -9.23
C ASN A 65 19.22 20.85 -8.84
N ARG A 66 19.33 19.61 -9.34
CA ARG A 66 20.49 18.75 -9.11
C ARG A 66 21.11 18.26 -10.42
N PRO A 67 22.45 18.08 -10.50
CA PRO A 67 23.08 17.42 -11.63
C PRO A 67 22.54 16.00 -11.84
N PHE A 68 22.45 15.58 -13.09
CA PHE A 68 21.91 14.29 -13.51
C PHE A 68 22.57 13.08 -12.82
N GLN A 69 23.90 13.07 -12.70
CA GLN A 69 24.61 12.00 -12.00
C GLN A 69 24.26 11.92 -10.50
N GLU A 70 23.97 13.05 -9.87
CA GLU A 70 23.53 13.08 -8.47
C GLU A 70 22.11 12.51 -8.35
N GLN A 71 21.23 12.82 -9.31
CA GLN A 71 19.89 12.22 -9.38
C GLN A 71 19.94 10.70 -9.52
N ILE A 72 20.78 10.16 -10.42
CA ILE A 72 20.96 8.71 -10.59
C ILE A 72 21.40 8.05 -9.27
N ARG A 73 22.34 8.67 -8.55
CA ARG A 73 22.78 8.18 -7.24
C ARG A 73 21.64 8.16 -6.24
N ILE A 74 20.84 9.22 -6.17
CA ILE A 74 19.70 9.31 -5.25
C ILE A 74 18.66 8.24 -5.60
N GLN A 75 18.25 8.11 -6.86
CA GLN A 75 17.29 7.10 -7.33
C GLN A 75 17.76 5.68 -6.99
N THR A 76 19.04 5.38 -7.26
CA THR A 76 19.64 4.08 -6.95
C THR A 76 19.68 3.84 -5.44
N GLN A 77 20.04 4.84 -4.64
CA GLN A 77 20.06 4.71 -3.18
C GLN A 77 18.66 4.46 -2.62
N ILE A 78 17.63 5.14 -3.13
CA ILE A 78 16.23 4.91 -2.74
C ILE A 78 15.81 3.47 -3.03
N ALA A 79 16.14 2.93 -4.22
CA ALA A 79 15.87 1.52 -4.51
C ALA A 79 16.60 0.57 -3.55
N ILE A 80 17.88 0.87 -3.25
CA ILE A 80 18.69 0.09 -2.31
C ILE A 80 18.07 0.09 -0.92
N ASP A 81 17.54 1.21 -0.46
CA ASP A 81 16.97 1.32 0.89
C ASP A 81 15.60 0.63 0.96
N GLU A 82 14.75 0.86 -0.05
CA GLU A 82 13.33 0.56 0.05
C GLU A 82 12.93 -0.80 -0.53
N ALA A 83 13.54 -1.25 -1.62
CA ALA A 83 13.12 -2.47 -2.31
C ALA A 83 13.69 -3.75 -1.68
N ASP A 84 12.97 -4.85 -1.83
CA ASP A 84 13.46 -6.20 -1.54
C ASP A 84 14.27 -6.77 -2.72
N ILE A 85 13.92 -6.41 -3.95
CA ILE A 85 14.61 -6.80 -5.20
C ILE A 85 14.84 -5.56 -6.06
N ILE A 86 15.99 -5.50 -6.74
CA ILE A 86 16.30 -4.42 -7.69
C ILE A 86 16.38 -4.99 -9.11
N VAL A 87 15.60 -4.44 -10.02
CA VAL A 87 15.69 -4.68 -11.46
C VAL A 87 16.52 -3.55 -12.07
N PHE A 88 17.76 -3.85 -12.42
CA PHE A 88 18.66 -2.88 -13.04
C PHE A 88 18.59 -2.98 -14.56
N VAL A 89 18.03 -1.95 -15.19
CA VAL A 89 17.77 -1.89 -16.62
C VAL A 89 18.89 -1.13 -17.34
N THR A 90 19.44 -1.74 -18.38
CA THR A 90 20.37 -1.16 -19.35
C THR A 90 19.77 -1.16 -20.76
N ASP A 91 20.44 -0.54 -21.71
CA ASP A 91 20.00 -0.38 -23.10
C ASP A 91 20.90 -1.18 -24.05
N SER A 92 20.33 -2.12 -24.80
CA SER A 92 21.06 -2.96 -25.77
C SER A 92 21.79 -2.14 -26.84
N HIS A 93 21.21 -1.03 -27.30
CA HIS A 93 21.76 -0.23 -28.41
C HIS A 93 22.94 0.63 -27.99
N LEU A 94 22.97 1.04 -26.72
CA LEU A 94 24.02 1.90 -26.17
C LEU A 94 25.20 1.12 -25.60
N GLY A 95 25.03 -0.17 -25.31
CA GLY A 95 26.03 -0.96 -24.59
C GLY A 95 26.19 -0.48 -23.14
N ILE A 96 27.35 -0.75 -22.53
CA ILE A 96 27.61 -0.31 -21.15
C ILE A 96 28.07 1.15 -21.11
N THR A 97 27.27 2.03 -20.52
CA THR A 97 27.62 3.45 -20.32
C THR A 97 28.39 3.71 -19.02
N ALA A 98 28.91 4.93 -18.85
CA ALA A 98 29.56 5.37 -17.60
C ALA A 98 28.58 5.41 -16.42
N ASP A 99 27.33 5.80 -16.67
CA ASP A 99 26.28 5.85 -15.66
C ASP A 99 25.86 4.44 -15.24
N ASP A 100 25.81 3.47 -16.17
CA ASP A 100 25.53 2.07 -15.83
C ASP A 100 26.62 1.49 -14.92
N ARG A 101 27.89 1.83 -15.17
CA ARG A 101 29.01 1.41 -14.30
C ARG A 101 28.91 2.01 -12.91
N LEU A 102 28.44 3.26 -12.81
CA LEU A 102 28.22 3.93 -11.53
C LEU A 102 27.11 3.23 -10.74
N VAL A 103 25.97 2.96 -11.37
CA VAL A 103 24.84 2.24 -10.75
C VAL A 103 25.27 0.83 -10.35
N ALA A 104 25.93 0.09 -11.24
CA ALA A 104 26.43 -1.26 -10.95
C ALA A 104 27.37 -1.29 -9.75
N LYS A 105 28.27 -0.30 -9.62
CA LYS A 105 29.18 -0.19 -8.47
C LYS A 105 28.45 0.03 -7.14
N MET A 106 27.33 0.73 -7.15
CA MET A 106 26.49 0.89 -5.96
C MET A 106 25.78 -0.42 -5.62
N LEU A 107 25.19 -1.07 -6.63
CA LEU A 107 24.45 -2.33 -6.46
C LEU A 107 25.35 -3.51 -6.09
N TYR A 108 26.61 -3.53 -6.51
CA TYR A 108 27.56 -4.60 -6.17
C TYR A 108 27.82 -4.72 -4.66
N LYS A 109 27.62 -3.64 -3.89
CA LYS A 109 27.95 -3.58 -2.45
C LYS A 109 26.81 -4.02 -1.53
N ILE A 110 25.65 -4.37 -2.06
CA ILE A 110 24.45 -4.63 -1.26
C ILE A 110 24.18 -6.13 -1.13
N ASN A 111 23.56 -6.55 -0.03
CA ASN A 111 23.17 -7.94 0.22
C ASN A 111 21.73 -8.26 -0.26
N LYS A 112 21.25 -7.58 -1.30
CA LYS A 112 19.89 -7.74 -1.87
C LYS A 112 19.97 -8.33 -3.27
N PRO A 113 18.99 -9.15 -3.70
CA PRO A 113 18.95 -9.66 -5.06
C PRO A 113 18.86 -8.53 -6.11
N VAL A 114 19.74 -8.60 -7.10
CA VAL A 114 19.74 -7.70 -8.27
C VAL A 114 19.50 -8.54 -9.52
N ILE A 115 18.58 -8.11 -10.38
CA ILE A 115 18.31 -8.70 -11.69
C ILE A 115 18.78 -7.70 -12.73
N LEU A 116 19.84 -8.04 -13.46
CA LEU A 116 20.33 -7.24 -14.58
C LEU A 116 19.47 -7.52 -15.81
N VAL A 117 18.95 -6.45 -16.41
CA VAL A 117 18.04 -6.50 -17.56
C VAL A 117 18.60 -5.65 -18.68
N VAL A 118 18.79 -6.27 -19.85
CA VAL A 118 19.19 -5.58 -21.09
C VAL A 118 17.93 -5.35 -21.91
N ASN A 119 17.46 -4.10 -21.95
CA ASN A 119 16.21 -3.73 -22.61
C ASN A 119 16.43 -3.26 -24.06
N LYS A 120 15.32 -3.07 -24.79
CA LYS A 120 15.27 -2.66 -26.21
C LYS A 120 15.82 -3.73 -27.15
N ILE A 121 15.45 -4.97 -26.87
CA ILE A 121 15.62 -6.05 -27.82
C ILE A 121 14.51 -5.93 -28.87
N ASP A 122 14.88 -5.67 -30.12
CA ASP A 122 13.92 -5.41 -31.20
C ASP A 122 13.40 -6.70 -31.83
N GLU A 123 14.28 -7.68 -32.10
CA GLU A 123 13.92 -8.94 -32.78
C GLU A 123 14.60 -10.15 -32.14
N GLY A 124 13.82 -11.05 -31.53
CA GLY A 124 14.33 -12.30 -30.93
C GLY A 124 15.31 -12.07 -29.78
N ILE A 125 15.65 -13.11 -29.01
CA ILE A 125 16.71 -13.01 -27.99
C ILE A 125 17.94 -13.74 -28.53
N HIS A 126 19.04 -13.02 -28.73
CA HIS A 126 20.32 -13.57 -29.15
C HIS A 126 21.34 -13.51 -28.01
N ILE A 127 22.26 -14.49 -27.99
CA ILE A 127 23.33 -14.55 -26.97
C ILE A 127 24.18 -13.27 -27.01
N SER A 128 24.42 -12.72 -28.20
CA SER A 128 25.17 -11.47 -28.42
C SER A 128 24.62 -10.29 -27.64
N ASP A 129 23.31 -10.25 -27.41
CA ASP A 129 22.62 -9.09 -26.81
C ASP A 129 23.01 -8.88 -25.35
N THR A 130 23.52 -9.92 -24.68
CA THR A 130 23.85 -9.91 -23.25
C THR A 130 25.35 -10.06 -22.97
N GLN A 131 26.16 -10.47 -23.97
CA GLN A 131 27.57 -10.82 -23.78
C GLN A 131 28.40 -9.71 -23.12
N GLU A 132 28.24 -8.46 -23.55
CA GLU A 132 29.00 -7.35 -22.98
C GLU A 132 28.61 -7.09 -21.52
N PHE A 133 27.32 -7.22 -21.19
CA PHE A 133 26.74 -6.83 -19.90
C PHE A 133 27.19 -7.71 -18.73
N TYR A 134 27.73 -8.90 -18.98
CA TYR A 134 28.43 -9.70 -17.97
C TYR A 134 29.58 -8.93 -17.29
N LYS A 135 30.20 -7.96 -17.97
CA LYS A 135 31.26 -7.10 -17.42
C LYS A 135 30.79 -6.24 -16.23
N LEU A 136 29.49 -6.07 -16.03
CA LEU A 136 28.94 -5.36 -14.86
C LEU A 136 29.00 -6.18 -13.57
N GLY A 137 29.21 -7.50 -13.65
CA GLY A 137 29.43 -8.36 -12.49
C GLY A 137 28.20 -8.56 -11.60
N LEU A 138 26.99 -8.46 -12.15
CA LEU A 138 25.71 -8.56 -11.43
C LEU A 138 24.94 -9.86 -11.74
N GLY A 139 25.65 -10.91 -12.13
CA GLY A 139 25.06 -12.20 -12.53
C GLY A 139 24.64 -12.25 -14.00
N ASP A 140 23.76 -13.20 -14.33
CA ASP A 140 23.33 -13.47 -15.71
C ASP A 140 22.32 -12.41 -16.19
N PRO A 141 22.61 -11.63 -17.25
CA PRO A 141 21.70 -10.62 -17.78
C PRO A 141 20.49 -11.27 -18.46
N LEU A 142 19.30 -10.70 -18.25
CA LEU A 142 18.09 -11.06 -18.98
C LEU A 142 17.86 -10.06 -20.13
N ALA A 143 17.76 -10.57 -21.35
CA ALA A 143 17.40 -9.74 -22.51
C ALA A 143 15.87 -9.57 -22.56
N VAL A 144 15.39 -8.33 -22.67
CA VAL A 144 13.95 -8.02 -22.71
C VAL A 144 13.61 -6.95 -23.73
N SER A 145 12.35 -6.91 -24.12
CA SER A 145 11.76 -5.79 -24.84
C SER A 145 10.57 -5.25 -24.06
N GLY A 146 10.72 -4.09 -23.43
CA GLY A 146 9.60 -3.42 -22.79
C GLY A 146 8.48 -3.05 -23.78
N VAL A 147 8.83 -2.77 -25.04
CA VAL A 147 7.86 -2.37 -26.08
C VAL A 147 7.17 -3.59 -26.72
N HIS A 148 7.92 -4.65 -27.01
CA HIS A 148 7.37 -5.84 -27.69
C HIS A 148 6.97 -6.96 -26.73
N GLY A 149 7.36 -6.90 -25.45
CA GLY A 149 7.03 -7.88 -24.42
C GLY A 149 7.93 -9.11 -24.38
N ILE A 150 8.98 -9.13 -25.19
CA ILE A 150 9.98 -10.20 -25.25
C ILE A 150 10.69 -10.30 -23.89
N GLY A 151 10.86 -11.52 -23.37
CA GLY A 151 11.59 -11.79 -22.11
C GLY A 151 10.92 -11.30 -20.82
N ILE A 152 9.75 -10.63 -20.89
CA ILE A 152 9.05 -10.12 -19.70
C ILE A 152 8.56 -11.25 -18.79
N GLY A 153 8.10 -12.37 -19.36
CA GLY A 153 7.70 -13.55 -18.59
C GLY A 153 8.87 -14.14 -17.79
N ASP A 154 10.07 -14.17 -18.37
CA ASP A 154 11.27 -14.66 -17.70
C ASP A 154 11.73 -13.72 -16.59
N LEU A 155 11.64 -12.40 -16.81
CA LEU A 155 11.85 -11.40 -15.78
C LEU A 155 10.88 -11.60 -14.61
N LEU A 156 9.58 -11.75 -14.88
CA LEU A 156 8.57 -12.01 -13.85
C LEU A 156 8.82 -13.32 -13.10
N ASN A 157 9.18 -14.40 -13.80
CA ASN A 157 9.56 -15.67 -13.19
C ASN A 157 10.77 -15.49 -12.25
N ARG A 158 11.79 -14.73 -12.66
CA ARG A 158 12.98 -14.47 -11.85
C ARG A 158 12.65 -13.63 -10.62
N ILE A 159 11.81 -12.60 -10.77
CA ILE A 159 11.30 -11.79 -9.66
C ILE A 159 10.58 -12.69 -8.66
N ILE A 160 9.58 -13.46 -9.10
CA ILE A 160 8.81 -14.33 -8.21
C ILE A 160 9.71 -15.33 -7.46
N LYS A 161 10.71 -15.91 -8.13
CA LYS A 161 11.66 -16.84 -7.49
C LYS A 161 12.50 -16.18 -6.40
N LEU A 162 12.82 -14.90 -6.53
CA LEU A 162 13.64 -14.13 -5.59
C LEU A 162 12.82 -13.41 -4.53
N LEU A 163 11.50 -13.26 -4.74
CA LEU A 163 10.63 -12.61 -3.77
C LEU A 163 10.66 -13.37 -2.46
N PRO A 164 10.91 -12.69 -1.34
CA PRO A 164 10.89 -13.34 -0.05
C PRO A 164 9.52 -13.98 0.16
N ASP A 165 9.49 -15.18 0.74
CA ASP A 165 8.24 -15.75 1.26
C ASP A 165 7.87 -15.00 2.54
N LYS A 166 7.45 -13.74 2.39
CA LYS A 166 6.90 -12.92 3.46
C LYS A 166 5.50 -13.45 3.78
N GLN A 167 5.43 -14.50 4.57
CA GLN A 167 4.32 -14.61 5.51
C GLN A 167 4.66 -13.65 6.64
N TYR A 168 4.10 -12.44 6.61
CA TYR A 168 3.92 -11.73 7.86
C TYR A 168 2.97 -12.61 8.67
N GLU A 169 3.52 -13.45 9.55
CA GLU A 169 2.75 -14.03 10.64
C GLU A 169 2.37 -12.86 11.53
N LEU A 170 1.31 -12.15 11.15
CA LEU A 170 0.59 -11.25 12.02
C LEU A 170 0.07 -12.13 13.15
N LYS A 171 0.82 -12.18 14.24
CA LYS A 171 0.35 -12.83 15.46
C LYS A 171 -0.86 -12.01 15.89
N SER A 172 -2.02 -12.65 15.98
CA SER A 172 -3.30 -12.01 16.35
C SER A 172 -3.24 -11.11 17.58
N ASN A 173 -2.24 -11.30 18.44
CA ASN A 173 -2.05 -10.60 19.71
C ASN A 173 -1.19 -9.34 19.62
N GLN A 174 -0.74 -8.91 18.43
CA GLN A 174 -0.01 -7.67 18.23
C GLN A 174 -0.74 -6.77 17.23
N ILE A 175 -0.97 -5.51 17.61
CA ILE A 175 -1.60 -4.51 16.73
C ILE A 175 -0.49 -3.74 16.01
N THR A 176 -0.36 -3.94 14.71
CA THR A 176 0.64 -3.25 13.88
C THR A 176 0.00 -2.06 13.16
N PHE A 177 0.58 -0.87 13.32
CA PHE A 177 0.05 0.32 12.67
C PHE A 177 1.12 1.30 12.20
N CYS A 178 0.79 2.09 11.19
CA CYS A 178 1.62 3.19 10.70
C CYS A 178 0.85 4.50 10.65
N LEU A 179 1.57 5.62 10.56
CA LEU A 179 0.98 6.96 10.39
C LEU A 179 1.29 7.46 8.99
N VAL A 180 0.25 7.89 8.27
CA VAL A 180 0.36 8.50 6.95
C VAL A 180 -0.30 9.86 6.95
N GLY A 181 0.09 10.70 6.00
CA GLY A 181 -0.39 12.07 5.88
C GLY A 181 0.74 13.01 5.47
N ARG A 182 0.39 14.22 5.02
CA ARG A 182 1.35 15.22 4.54
C ARG A 182 2.45 15.59 5.55
N PRO A 183 3.57 16.19 5.08
CA PRO A 183 4.55 16.81 5.98
C PRO A 183 3.88 17.77 6.98
N ASN A 184 4.43 17.87 8.19
CA ASN A 184 4.01 18.84 9.24
C ASN A 184 2.59 18.71 9.82
N VAL A 185 1.79 17.71 9.44
CA VAL A 185 0.48 17.39 10.08
C VAL A 185 0.62 16.89 11.54
N GLY A 186 1.86 16.61 11.98
CA GLY A 186 2.18 16.24 13.36
C GLY A 186 2.29 14.74 13.62
N LYS A 187 2.58 13.92 12.61
CA LYS A 187 2.81 12.47 12.73
C LYS A 187 3.85 12.11 13.81
N SER A 188 5.04 12.72 13.77
CA SER A 188 6.11 12.45 14.74
C SER A 188 5.72 12.88 16.15
N SER A 189 5.04 14.02 16.29
CA SER A 189 4.52 14.48 17.58
C SER A 189 3.47 13.50 18.12
N LEU A 190 2.57 13.00 17.26
CA LEU A 190 1.56 12.03 17.66
C LEU A 190 2.19 10.71 18.11
N VAL A 191 3.18 10.17 17.39
CA VAL A 191 3.90 8.96 17.83
C VAL A 191 4.60 9.17 19.16
N ASN A 192 5.33 10.28 19.32
CA ASN A 192 5.99 10.56 20.59
C ASN A 192 4.98 10.69 21.73
N THR A 193 3.83 11.32 21.49
CA THR A 193 2.78 11.40 22.50
C THR A 193 2.21 10.03 22.83
N LEU A 194 1.88 9.20 21.82
CA LEU A 194 1.39 7.83 22.02
C LEU A 194 2.38 6.97 22.82
N LEU A 195 3.68 7.09 22.56
CA LEU A 195 4.74 6.33 23.26
C LEU A 195 5.01 6.83 24.68
N ASN A 196 4.63 8.07 25.00
CA ASN A 196 4.82 8.68 26.32
C ASN A 196 3.49 8.83 27.10
N GLU A 197 2.44 8.11 26.68
CA GLU A 197 1.18 8.03 27.42
C GLU A 197 1.35 7.20 28.70
N GLU A 198 0.47 7.45 29.68
CA GLU A 198 0.47 6.66 30.90
C GLU A 198 0.28 5.16 30.58
N ARG A 199 1.04 4.32 31.29
CA ARG A 199 1.03 2.85 31.17
C ARG A 199 1.55 2.30 29.83
N VAL A 200 2.20 3.13 29.03
CA VAL A 200 2.95 2.66 27.87
C VAL A 200 4.36 2.26 28.30
N ILE A 201 4.75 1.04 27.93
CA ILE A 201 6.09 0.50 28.19
C ILE A 201 6.73 0.18 26.84
N VAL A 202 7.80 0.89 26.50
CA VAL A 202 8.56 0.64 25.27
C VAL A 202 9.49 -0.56 25.50
N SER A 203 9.54 -1.45 24.53
CA SER A 203 10.38 -2.64 24.59
C SER A 203 11.64 -2.48 23.74
N ASP A 204 12.81 -2.71 24.34
CA ASP A 204 14.10 -2.70 23.65
C ASP A 204 14.52 -4.11 23.17
N ILE A 205 13.60 -5.09 23.11
CA ILE A 205 13.95 -6.48 22.79
C ILE A 205 14.64 -6.55 21.41
N SER A 206 15.97 -6.66 21.47
CA SER A 206 16.85 -6.88 20.33
C SER A 206 16.63 -8.29 19.80
N GLY A 207 15.89 -8.44 18.70
CA GLY A 207 15.72 -9.74 18.04
C GLY A 207 14.38 -9.98 17.34
N THR A 208 13.39 -9.10 17.49
CA THR A 208 12.14 -9.22 16.73
C THR A 208 12.13 -8.26 15.55
N THR A 209 12.28 -8.86 14.37
CA THR A 209 12.24 -8.33 12.99
C THR A 209 13.42 -7.48 12.51
N ARG A 210 13.81 -7.78 11.27
CA ARG A 210 15.08 -7.45 10.58
C ARG A 210 15.30 -5.95 10.33
N ASP A 211 14.36 -5.10 10.73
CA ASP A 211 14.34 -3.67 10.48
C ASP A 211 14.38 -2.91 11.81
N SER A 212 15.53 -2.32 12.14
CA SER A 212 15.84 -1.52 13.34
C SER A 212 15.05 -0.19 13.45
N ILE A 213 13.84 -0.14 12.89
CA ILE A 213 13.12 1.09 12.54
C ILE A 213 11.69 1.12 13.13
N ASP A 214 11.14 -0.04 13.49
CA ASP A 214 9.83 -0.16 14.12
C ASP A 214 9.95 -0.03 15.66
N THR A 215 8.91 0.49 16.32
CA THR A 215 8.91 0.63 17.80
C THR A 215 7.83 -0.25 18.41
N PRO A 216 8.19 -1.38 19.05
CA PRO A 216 7.26 -2.18 19.83
C PRO A 216 7.00 -1.54 21.21
N PHE A 217 5.76 -1.59 21.66
CA PHE A 217 5.37 -1.12 22.98
C PHE A 217 4.14 -1.87 23.51
N GLU A 218 3.98 -1.89 24.83
CA GLU A 218 2.82 -2.46 25.51
C GLU A 218 1.99 -1.35 26.14
N LYS A 219 0.66 -1.46 26.09
CA LYS A 219 -0.28 -0.61 26.82
C LYS A 219 -1.42 -1.45 27.36
N ASP A 220 -1.70 -1.34 28.65
CA ASP A 220 -2.80 -2.06 29.32
C ASP A 220 -2.84 -3.57 29.00
N GLY A 221 -1.66 -4.22 28.90
CA GLY A 221 -1.54 -5.66 28.61
C GLY A 221 -1.65 -6.04 27.12
N LYS A 222 -1.85 -5.07 26.22
CA LYS A 222 -1.91 -5.27 24.76
C LYS A 222 -0.61 -4.83 24.11
N ASN A 223 -0.15 -5.62 23.14
CA ASN A 223 1.09 -5.36 22.40
C ASN A 223 0.80 -4.59 21.11
N TYR A 224 1.60 -3.57 20.86
CA TYR A 224 1.51 -2.71 19.69
C TYR A 224 2.89 -2.59 19.03
N ILE A 225 2.88 -2.36 17.72
CA ILE A 225 4.09 -2.01 16.96
C ILE A 225 3.77 -0.81 16.08
N VAL A 226 4.46 0.30 16.31
CA VAL A 226 4.47 1.42 15.36
C VAL A 226 5.48 1.12 14.27
N ILE A 227 5.01 0.97 13.04
CA ILE A 227 5.84 0.68 11.87
C ILE A 227 6.46 1.98 11.32
N ASP A 228 7.74 1.92 10.95
CA ASP A 228 8.55 3.01 10.38
C ASP A 228 8.63 4.29 11.24
N THR A 229 9.02 4.14 12.50
CA THR A 229 9.27 5.28 13.39
C THR A 229 10.55 6.04 13.08
N ALA A 230 11.54 5.41 12.41
CA ALA A 230 12.78 6.08 12.04
C ALA A 230 12.57 7.16 10.96
N GLY A 231 11.60 6.98 10.07
CA GLY A 231 11.16 8.03 9.12
C GLY A 231 10.53 9.23 9.81
N LEU A 232 9.99 9.05 11.03
CA LEU A 232 9.43 10.13 11.84
C LEU A 232 10.48 10.83 12.72
N LYS A 233 11.64 10.18 12.98
CA LYS A 233 12.71 10.66 13.88
C LYS A 233 13.93 11.25 13.15
N LYS A 234 14.23 10.86 11.89
CA LYS A 234 15.45 11.30 11.19
C LYS A 234 15.27 12.61 10.43
N ARG A 235 15.83 13.70 10.98
CA ARG A 235 16.03 15.02 10.34
C ARG A 235 17.09 14.99 9.22
N GLY A 236 16.91 14.17 8.19
CA GLY A 236 17.76 14.16 7.01
C GLY A 236 17.22 15.14 5.96
N LYS A 237 17.56 16.44 6.05
CA LYS A 237 17.03 17.52 5.19
C LYS A 237 17.06 17.23 3.67
N ILE A 238 17.97 16.38 3.21
CA ILE A 238 18.14 16.08 1.77
C ILE A 238 17.12 15.05 1.28
N TYR A 239 16.77 14.04 2.09
CA TYR A 239 15.87 12.94 1.70
C TYR A 239 14.40 13.29 1.94
N GLU A 240 14.09 14.03 3.01
CA GLU A 240 12.73 14.49 3.30
C GLU A 240 12.23 15.56 2.31
N ALA A 241 13.13 16.30 1.66
CA ALA A 241 12.79 17.30 0.65
C ALA A 241 12.27 16.70 -0.66
N ILE A 242 12.35 15.37 -0.82
CA ILE A 242 11.86 14.66 -1.99
C ILE A 242 10.50 14.07 -1.62
N ASP A 243 9.41 14.74 -2.00
CA ASP A 243 8.02 14.30 -1.72
C ASP A 243 7.77 12.83 -2.12
N LYS A 244 8.38 12.42 -3.24
CA LYS A 244 8.31 11.06 -3.79
C LYS A 244 8.97 10.00 -2.90
N TYR A 245 10.03 10.34 -2.17
CA TYR A 245 10.68 9.41 -1.23
C TYR A 245 9.82 9.18 0.02
N SER A 246 9.24 10.26 0.56
CA SER A 246 8.29 10.18 1.69
C SER A 246 7.09 9.30 1.34
N ALA A 247 6.61 9.37 0.10
CA ALA A 247 5.55 8.49 -0.39
C ALA A 247 5.98 7.01 -0.38
N ILE A 248 7.14 6.66 -0.95
CA ILE A 248 7.61 5.26 -0.99
C ILE A 248 7.70 4.65 0.42
N ARG A 249 8.24 5.39 1.38
CA ARG A 249 8.31 4.94 2.77
C ARG A 249 6.93 4.71 3.38
N ALA A 250 6.00 5.62 3.13
CA ALA A 250 4.62 5.46 3.58
C ALA A 250 3.98 4.20 2.99
N LEU A 251 4.19 3.91 1.69
CA LEU A 251 3.68 2.70 1.03
C LEU A 251 4.24 1.43 1.67
N LYS A 252 5.55 1.39 1.96
CA LYS A 252 6.19 0.27 2.65
C LYS A 252 5.69 0.09 4.08
N ALA A 253 5.46 1.20 4.80
CA ALA A 253 4.89 1.17 6.13
C ALA A 253 3.44 0.63 6.12
N ILE A 254 2.63 1.04 5.14
CA ILE A 254 1.26 0.53 4.92
C ILE A 254 1.29 -0.97 4.68
N GLU A 255 2.17 -1.48 3.81
CA GLU A 255 2.24 -2.92 3.53
C GLU A 255 2.49 -3.77 4.78
N ARG A 256 3.37 -3.28 5.67
CA ARG A 256 3.80 -3.93 6.91
C ARG A 256 2.83 -3.73 8.08
N SER A 257 1.84 -2.86 7.95
CA SER A 257 0.87 -2.54 9.00
C SER A 257 -0.48 -3.20 8.74
N GLU A 258 -1.26 -3.47 9.78
CA GLU A 258 -2.67 -3.86 9.65
C GLU A 258 -3.57 -2.61 9.57
N ILE A 259 -3.24 -1.61 10.40
CA ILE A 259 -4.02 -0.39 10.56
C ILE A 259 -3.22 0.82 10.10
N VAL A 260 -3.85 1.68 9.31
CA VAL A 260 -3.27 2.93 8.82
C VAL A 260 -3.97 4.10 9.52
N LEU A 261 -3.19 4.90 10.26
CA LEU A 261 -3.65 6.15 10.84
C LEU A 261 -3.45 7.28 9.82
N LEU A 262 -4.53 7.71 9.17
CA LEU A 262 -4.51 8.89 8.29
C LEU A 262 -4.55 10.15 9.15
N VAL A 263 -3.42 10.83 9.28
CA VAL A 263 -3.29 12.05 10.08
C VAL A 263 -3.59 13.27 9.24
N ILE A 264 -4.66 13.97 9.60
CA ILE A 264 -5.11 15.22 8.98
C ILE A 264 -4.82 16.36 9.95
N ASP A 265 -4.39 17.49 9.40
CA ASP A 265 -4.26 18.73 10.15
C ASP A 265 -5.65 19.39 10.32
N GLY A 266 -6.13 19.53 11.55
CA GLY A 266 -7.43 20.15 11.83
C GLY A 266 -7.50 21.62 11.45
N ASP A 267 -6.38 22.34 11.45
CA ASP A 267 -6.29 23.77 11.11
C ASP A 267 -6.33 23.97 9.58
N GLN A 268 -5.53 23.18 8.85
CA GLN A 268 -5.44 23.29 7.39
C GLN A 268 -6.51 22.52 6.62
N GLY A 269 -7.17 21.55 7.25
CA GLY A 269 -8.16 20.71 6.61
C GLY A 269 -7.59 19.66 5.65
N ILE A 270 -8.45 19.17 4.75
CA ILE A 270 -8.18 18.08 3.81
C ILE A 270 -7.58 18.66 2.52
N ILE A 271 -6.49 18.09 2.01
CA ILE A 271 -5.84 18.49 0.75
C ILE A 271 -5.61 17.26 -0.13
N GLU A 272 -5.57 17.47 -1.45
CA GLU A 272 -5.52 16.43 -2.50
C GLU A 272 -4.39 15.40 -2.33
N GLN A 273 -3.20 15.80 -1.89
CA GLN A 273 -2.05 14.89 -1.69
C GLN A 273 -2.32 13.77 -0.67
N ASP A 274 -3.25 13.97 0.28
CA ASP A 274 -3.63 12.94 1.25
C ASP A 274 -4.44 11.79 0.59
N LYS A 275 -4.98 11.98 -0.63
CA LYS A 275 -5.83 10.99 -1.34
C LYS A 275 -5.04 9.80 -1.91
N HIS A 276 -3.88 10.02 -2.50
CA HIS A 276 -3.13 8.93 -3.16
C HIS A 276 -2.60 7.84 -2.21
N VAL A 277 -2.09 8.24 -1.04
CA VAL A 277 -1.53 7.27 -0.08
C VAL A 277 -2.65 6.44 0.57
N ILE A 278 -3.83 7.04 0.77
CA ILE A 278 -4.98 6.35 1.36
C ILE A 278 -5.70 5.45 0.36
N GLU A 279 -5.74 5.83 -0.93
CA GLU A 279 -6.16 4.96 -2.02
C GLU A 279 -5.36 3.66 -2.00
N TYR A 280 -4.02 3.77 -1.93
CA TYR A 280 -3.15 2.60 -1.85
C TYR A 280 -3.44 1.72 -0.63
N ALA A 281 -3.61 2.32 0.57
CA ALA A 281 -3.99 1.57 1.76
C ALA A 281 -5.33 0.82 1.58
N THR A 282 -6.28 1.44 0.87
CA THR A 282 -7.59 0.85 0.55
C THR A 282 -7.46 -0.31 -0.45
N GLU A 283 -6.63 -0.17 -1.49
CA GLU A 283 -6.33 -1.24 -2.45
C GLU A 283 -5.68 -2.47 -1.80
N LEU A 284 -4.88 -2.24 -0.76
CA LEU A 284 -4.31 -3.31 0.06
C LEU A 284 -5.27 -3.85 1.12
N HIS A 285 -6.47 -3.30 1.19
CA HIS A 285 -7.49 -3.61 2.20
C HIS A 285 -6.93 -3.53 3.63
N LYS A 286 -6.15 -2.49 3.92
CA LYS A 286 -5.75 -2.17 5.29
C LYS A 286 -6.90 -1.52 6.04
N ALA A 287 -6.96 -1.76 7.34
CA ALA A 287 -7.88 -1.04 8.20
C ALA A 287 -7.44 0.43 8.33
N ILE A 288 -8.40 1.34 8.46
CA ILE A 288 -8.12 2.78 8.40
C ILE A 288 -8.77 3.48 9.60
N ILE A 289 -8.02 4.36 10.23
CA ILE A 289 -8.50 5.30 11.26
C ILE A 289 -8.08 6.69 10.82
N ILE A 290 -9.03 7.63 10.81
CA ILE A 290 -8.73 9.03 10.50
C ILE A 290 -8.45 9.76 11.80
N VAL A 291 -7.30 10.42 11.89
CA VAL A 291 -6.87 11.18 13.06
C VAL A 291 -6.75 12.65 12.70
N VAL A 292 -7.69 13.47 13.16
CA VAL A 292 -7.64 14.92 13.03
C VAL A 292 -6.81 15.47 14.18
N ASN A 293 -5.55 15.79 13.90
CA ASN A 293 -4.60 16.34 14.86
C ASN A 293 -4.66 17.87 14.91
N LYS A 294 -3.98 18.49 15.88
CA LYS A 294 -3.99 19.94 16.13
C LYS A 294 -5.39 20.50 16.42
N TRP A 295 -6.28 19.67 16.95
CA TRP A 295 -7.65 20.09 17.29
C TRP A 295 -7.73 21.11 18.44
N ASP A 296 -6.60 21.42 19.08
CA ASP A 296 -6.48 22.47 20.07
C ASP A 296 -6.48 23.88 19.46
N VAL A 297 -6.02 24.05 18.21
CA VAL A 297 -5.96 25.37 17.55
C VAL A 297 -7.16 25.67 16.64
N VAL A 298 -8.02 24.69 16.40
CA VAL A 298 -9.26 24.87 15.61
C VAL A 298 -10.27 25.68 16.44
N ASP A 299 -10.82 26.73 15.84
CA ASP A 299 -11.87 27.54 16.44
C ASP A 299 -13.15 26.73 16.67
N LYS A 300 -13.67 26.78 17.89
CA LYS A 300 -14.78 25.92 18.34
C LYS A 300 -16.06 26.72 18.43
N GLU A 301 -17.00 26.36 17.57
CA GLU A 301 -18.39 26.77 17.61
C GLU A 301 -19.29 25.55 17.85
N THR A 302 -20.59 25.78 17.98
CA THR A 302 -21.57 24.70 18.06
C THR A 302 -21.44 23.79 16.82
N ASN A 303 -21.36 22.48 17.02
CA ASN A 303 -21.25 21.46 15.97
C ASN A 303 -19.95 21.43 15.13
N THR A 304 -18.88 22.17 15.47
CA THR A 304 -17.62 22.17 14.69
C THR A 304 -17.11 20.76 14.39
N MET A 305 -17.07 19.87 15.39
CA MET A 305 -16.60 18.49 15.21
C MET A 305 -17.50 17.69 14.25
N SER A 306 -18.82 17.83 14.36
CA SER A 306 -19.79 17.16 13.48
C SER A 306 -19.67 17.66 12.04
N ASN A 307 -19.54 18.98 11.86
CA ASN A 307 -19.37 19.59 10.54
C ASN A 307 -18.07 19.14 9.87
N PHE A 308 -16.97 19.07 10.62
CA PHE A 308 -15.69 18.58 10.10
C PHE A 308 -15.77 17.08 9.77
N THR A 309 -16.47 16.27 10.58
CA THR A 309 -16.69 14.84 10.26
C THR A 309 -17.47 14.70 8.94
N LYS A 310 -18.52 15.50 8.73
CA LYS A 310 -19.27 15.51 7.46
C LYS A 310 -18.38 15.89 6.28
N LEU A 311 -17.50 16.88 6.44
CA LEU A 311 -16.52 17.25 5.42
C LEU A 311 -15.60 16.08 5.06
N ILE A 312 -15.05 15.39 6.06
CA ILE A 312 -14.23 14.18 5.87
C ILE A 312 -15.01 13.11 5.10
N ARG A 313 -16.26 12.84 5.47
CA ARG A 313 -17.09 11.83 4.80
C ARG A 313 -17.43 12.20 3.35
N ASN A 314 -17.56 13.50 3.05
CA ASN A 314 -17.79 13.98 1.69
C ASN A 314 -16.54 13.84 0.80
N GLU A 315 -15.36 14.12 1.35
CA GLU A 315 -14.08 14.00 0.62
C GLU A 315 -13.62 12.55 0.49
N TYR A 316 -13.78 11.75 1.54
CA TYR A 316 -13.37 10.34 1.61
C TYR A 316 -14.59 9.43 1.67
N LYS A 317 -15.45 9.48 0.64
CA LYS A 317 -16.66 8.66 0.56
C LYS A 317 -16.39 7.16 0.68
N PHE A 318 -15.23 6.72 0.20
CA PHE A 318 -14.79 5.32 0.25
C PHE A 318 -14.25 4.88 1.63
N LEU A 319 -14.16 5.80 2.60
CA LEU A 319 -13.72 5.55 3.99
C LEU A 319 -14.85 5.87 4.98
N ASP A 320 -16.09 5.71 4.58
CA ASP A 320 -17.26 5.89 5.45
C ASP A 320 -17.19 5.03 6.72
N TYR A 321 -16.62 3.82 6.59
CA TYR A 321 -16.40 2.88 7.70
C TYR A 321 -15.29 3.30 8.66
N ALA A 322 -14.37 4.20 8.29
CA ALA A 322 -13.19 4.51 9.10
C ALA A 322 -13.55 5.42 10.30
N PRO A 323 -13.24 5.07 11.55
CA PRO A 323 -13.52 5.96 12.69
C PRO A 323 -12.68 7.24 12.62
N VAL A 324 -13.22 8.33 13.17
CA VAL A 324 -12.56 9.65 13.19
C VAL A 324 -12.21 10.05 14.63
N CYS A 325 -10.92 10.19 14.90
CA CYS A 325 -10.39 10.61 16.19
C CYS A 325 -9.92 12.07 16.13
N TYR A 326 -10.45 12.92 17.00
CA TYR A 326 -10.01 14.31 17.14
C TYR A 326 -9.06 14.45 18.32
N VAL A 327 -7.82 14.86 18.07
CA VAL A 327 -6.74 14.86 19.06
C VAL A 327 -5.89 16.13 19.00
N SER A 328 -5.16 16.37 20.08
CA SER A 328 -4.00 17.27 20.05
C SER A 328 -2.79 16.54 20.61
N ALA A 329 -1.85 16.20 19.74
CA ALA A 329 -0.57 15.63 20.15
C ALA A 329 0.20 16.58 21.07
N LEU A 330 0.14 17.89 20.82
CA LEU A 330 0.84 18.93 21.58
C LEU A 330 0.28 19.09 23.00
N LYS A 331 -1.05 19.15 23.12
CA LYS A 331 -1.73 19.31 24.42
C LYS A 331 -2.04 17.98 25.11
N LYS A 332 -1.66 16.85 24.50
CA LYS A 332 -2.00 15.48 24.94
C LYS A 332 -3.51 15.28 25.15
N GLN A 333 -4.33 15.91 24.30
CA GLN A 333 -5.78 15.83 24.44
C GLN A 333 -6.34 14.66 23.64
N ARG A 334 -7.21 13.87 24.30
CA ARG A 334 -7.97 12.76 23.70
C ARG A 334 -7.11 11.65 23.08
N ILE A 335 -5.83 11.54 23.44
CA ILE A 335 -4.92 10.52 22.88
C ILE A 335 -5.44 9.09 23.13
N ALA A 336 -6.08 8.86 24.27
CA ALA A 336 -6.73 7.59 24.60
C ALA A 336 -7.79 7.14 23.58
N THR A 337 -8.41 8.05 22.80
CA THR A 337 -9.38 7.65 21.76
C THR A 337 -8.71 6.92 20.60
N VAL A 338 -7.44 7.22 20.30
CA VAL A 338 -6.68 6.53 19.25
C VAL A 338 -6.43 5.08 19.64
N PHE A 339 -6.07 4.80 20.89
CA PHE A 339 -5.90 3.42 21.38
C PHE A 339 -7.20 2.62 21.34
N LYS A 340 -8.30 3.23 21.80
CA LYS A 340 -9.63 2.60 21.71
C LYS A 340 -10.01 2.28 20.26
N ALA A 341 -9.74 3.20 19.34
CA ALA A 341 -10.01 2.98 17.92
C ALA A 341 -9.11 1.87 17.36
N LEU A 342 -7.81 1.87 17.67
CA LEU A 342 -6.89 0.80 17.24
C LEU A 342 -7.38 -0.59 17.67
N GLU A 343 -7.83 -0.72 18.91
CA GLU A 343 -8.34 -2.00 19.43
C GLU A 343 -9.65 -2.43 18.75
N LEU A 344 -10.63 -1.52 18.67
CA LEU A 344 -11.93 -1.80 18.05
C LEU A 344 -11.77 -2.19 16.59
N VAL A 345 -10.92 -1.47 15.86
CA VAL A 345 -10.65 -1.72 14.46
C VAL A 345 -9.87 -3.01 14.25
N HIS A 346 -8.91 -3.33 15.13
CA HIS A 346 -8.20 -4.62 15.09
C HIS A 346 -9.16 -5.78 15.28
N GLU A 347 -10.05 -5.69 16.28
CA GLU A 347 -11.07 -6.72 16.52
C GLU A 347 -11.96 -6.89 15.29
N ALA A 348 -12.48 -5.80 14.72
CA ALA A 348 -13.27 -5.82 13.48
C ALA A 348 -12.51 -6.45 12.29
N TYR A 349 -11.22 -6.16 12.16
CA TYR A 349 -10.35 -6.65 11.08
C TYR A 349 -10.15 -8.18 11.13
N TYR A 350 -10.19 -8.74 12.35
CA TYR A 350 -10.04 -10.17 12.60
C TYR A 350 -11.36 -10.92 12.84
N THR A 351 -12.50 -10.22 12.82
CA THR A 351 -13.82 -10.81 13.07
C THR A 351 -14.11 -11.99 12.13
N ARG A 352 -14.51 -13.12 12.73
CA ARG A 352 -14.96 -14.32 12.02
C ARG A 352 -16.45 -14.56 12.29
N VAL A 353 -17.23 -14.59 11.22
CA VAL A 353 -18.67 -14.77 11.21
C VAL A 353 -19.01 -16.23 10.95
N LYS A 354 -19.97 -16.77 11.70
CA LYS A 354 -20.51 -18.11 11.45
C LYS A 354 -21.26 -18.14 10.13
N THR A 355 -20.96 -19.13 9.30
CA THR A 355 -21.56 -19.30 7.98
C THR A 355 -23.08 -19.32 7.99
N SER A 356 -23.72 -19.95 9.00
CA SER A 356 -25.19 -19.98 9.09
C SER A 356 -25.77 -18.56 9.21
N ILE A 357 -25.27 -17.79 10.19
CA ILE A 357 -25.71 -16.41 10.45
C ILE A 357 -25.45 -15.53 9.22
N LEU A 358 -24.31 -15.70 8.56
CA LEU A 358 -24.00 -14.98 7.33
C LEU A 358 -25.04 -15.25 6.23
N ASN A 359 -25.45 -16.50 6.04
CA ASN A 359 -26.44 -16.85 5.03
C ASN A 359 -27.83 -16.31 5.38
N ASP A 360 -28.21 -16.33 6.66
CA ASP A 360 -29.46 -15.73 7.14
C ASP A 360 -29.51 -14.22 6.79
N VAL A 361 -28.43 -13.49 7.08
CA VAL A 361 -28.31 -12.05 6.78
C VAL A 361 -28.39 -11.77 5.27
N ILE A 362 -27.72 -12.59 4.45
CA ILE A 362 -27.73 -12.43 2.99
C ILE A 362 -29.11 -12.75 2.41
N GLN A 363 -29.80 -13.75 2.96
CA GLN A 363 -31.15 -14.08 2.54
C GLN A 363 -32.13 -12.95 2.89
N ASP A 364 -32.07 -12.44 4.12
CA ASP A 364 -32.88 -11.30 4.57
C ASP A 364 -32.63 -10.05 3.72
N ALA A 365 -31.36 -9.76 3.39
CA ALA A 365 -30.99 -8.66 2.52
C ALA A 365 -31.60 -8.78 1.11
N GLN A 366 -31.56 -9.97 0.51
CA GLN A 366 -32.18 -10.22 -0.79
C GLN A 366 -33.71 -10.09 -0.76
N MET A 367 -34.35 -10.44 0.36
CA MET A 367 -35.80 -10.29 0.52
C MET A 367 -36.22 -8.84 0.70
N MET A 368 -35.44 -8.04 1.44
CA MET A 368 -35.72 -6.62 1.67
C MET A 368 -35.47 -5.75 0.43
N ASN A 369 -34.42 -6.06 -0.33
CA ASN A 369 -34.08 -5.33 -1.54
C ASN A 369 -33.76 -6.33 -2.65
N GLN A 370 -34.72 -6.52 -3.55
CA GLN A 370 -34.54 -7.42 -4.69
C GLN A 370 -33.45 -6.89 -5.62
N THR A 371 -32.66 -7.80 -6.16
CA THR A 371 -31.61 -7.47 -7.12
C THR A 371 -32.19 -6.83 -8.38
N PRO A 372 -31.66 -5.69 -8.85
CA PRO A 372 -32.07 -5.14 -10.13
C PRO A 372 -31.66 -6.05 -11.28
N ASP A 373 -32.35 -5.92 -12.41
CA ASP A 373 -31.89 -6.49 -13.68
C ASP A 373 -30.65 -5.71 -14.16
N PHE A 374 -29.54 -6.41 -14.36
CA PHE A 374 -28.28 -5.84 -14.82
C PHE A 374 -27.57 -6.81 -15.77
N ASN A 375 -26.99 -6.27 -16.85
CA ASN A 375 -26.33 -7.08 -17.89
C ASN A 375 -27.19 -8.25 -18.43
N GLY A 376 -28.51 -8.04 -18.55
CA GLY A 376 -29.43 -9.01 -19.14
C GLY A 376 -29.93 -10.09 -18.18
N GLY A 377 -29.74 -9.95 -16.86
CA GLY A 377 -30.37 -10.85 -15.89
C GLY A 377 -30.39 -10.34 -14.46
N ARG A 378 -31.10 -11.09 -13.60
CA ARG A 378 -31.11 -10.84 -12.15
C ARG A 378 -30.07 -11.67 -11.44
N LEU A 379 -29.32 -11.02 -10.57
CA LEU A 379 -28.42 -11.72 -9.67
C LEU A 379 -29.23 -12.58 -8.69
N LYS A 380 -28.75 -13.79 -8.39
CA LYS A 380 -29.25 -14.60 -7.28
C LYS A 380 -28.06 -15.08 -6.47
N ILE A 381 -28.04 -14.72 -5.19
CA ILE A 381 -27.03 -15.20 -4.24
C ILE A 381 -27.58 -16.46 -3.56
N TYR A 382 -26.93 -17.59 -3.79
CA TYR A 382 -27.37 -18.88 -3.26
C TYR A 382 -26.77 -19.21 -1.91
N TYR A 383 -25.54 -18.76 -1.69
CA TYR A 383 -24.76 -19.12 -0.53
C TYR A 383 -23.62 -18.12 -0.33
N ALA A 384 -23.26 -17.87 0.92
CA ALA A 384 -22.15 -17.03 1.32
C ALA A 384 -21.29 -17.74 2.36
N SER A 385 -19.97 -17.49 2.32
CA SER A 385 -19.04 -17.99 3.33
C SER A 385 -17.90 -17.00 3.54
N GLN A 386 -17.38 -16.91 4.76
CA GLN A 386 -16.15 -16.14 5.01
C GLN A 386 -14.93 -17.04 4.82
N VAL A 387 -14.01 -16.64 3.96
CA VAL A 387 -12.82 -17.44 3.59
C VAL A 387 -11.54 -16.97 4.26
N SER A 388 -11.46 -15.69 4.67
CA SER A 388 -10.32 -15.16 5.42
C SER A 388 -10.72 -13.99 6.32
N THR A 389 -9.77 -13.64 7.20
CA THR A 389 -9.77 -12.46 8.08
C THR A 389 -8.54 -11.61 7.74
N ALA A 390 -8.46 -10.38 8.24
CA ALA A 390 -7.39 -9.43 7.96
C ALA A 390 -7.12 -9.20 6.44
N PRO A 391 -8.13 -8.72 5.68
CA PRO A 391 -9.47 -8.30 6.12
C PRO A 391 -10.53 -9.43 6.09
N PRO A 392 -11.70 -9.23 6.73
CA PRO A 392 -12.87 -10.10 6.55
C PRO A 392 -13.21 -10.21 5.06
N THR A 393 -13.07 -11.42 4.53
CA THR A 393 -13.28 -11.72 3.10
C THR A 393 -14.40 -12.72 2.95
N PHE A 394 -15.47 -12.32 2.28
CA PHE A 394 -16.66 -13.11 2.00
C PHE A 394 -16.68 -13.54 0.54
N VAL A 395 -17.00 -14.81 0.30
CA VAL A 395 -17.29 -15.34 -1.03
C VAL A 395 -18.80 -15.54 -1.15
N LEU A 396 -19.40 -14.88 -2.14
CA LEU A 396 -20.80 -15.03 -2.53
C LEU A 396 -20.89 -15.93 -3.76
N PHE A 397 -21.62 -17.02 -3.64
CA PHE A 397 -21.90 -17.95 -4.73
C PHE A 397 -23.18 -17.53 -5.44
N VAL A 398 -23.04 -17.07 -6.67
CA VAL A 398 -24.09 -16.43 -7.46
C VAL A 398 -24.38 -17.19 -8.74
N ASN A 399 -25.51 -16.93 -9.38
CA ASN A 399 -25.83 -17.50 -10.69
C ASN A 399 -24.90 -16.99 -11.81
N ASN A 400 -24.60 -15.69 -11.82
CA ASN A 400 -23.67 -15.09 -12.76
C ASN A 400 -23.00 -13.87 -12.12
N VAL A 401 -21.67 -13.87 -12.01
CA VAL A 401 -20.90 -12.74 -11.47
C VAL A 401 -21.12 -11.45 -12.25
N ASN A 402 -21.43 -11.53 -13.55
CA ASN A 402 -21.66 -10.35 -14.39
C ASN A 402 -22.98 -9.64 -14.11
N PHE A 403 -23.89 -10.26 -13.33
CA PHE A 403 -25.16 -9.64 -12.92
C PHE A 403 -25.03 -8.83 -11.63
N MET A 404 -23.89 -8.87 -10.94
CA MET A 404 -23.67 -8.01 -9.78
C MET A 404 -23.39 -6.58 -10.23
N HIS A 405 -24.32 -5.68 -9.94
CA HIS A 405 -24.10 -4.25 -10.09
C HIS A 405 -23.41 -3.68 -8.83
N PHE A 406 -22.50 -2.71 -9.00
CA PHE A 406 -21.73 -2.13 -7.90
C PHE A 406 -22.61 -1.58 -6.77
N SER A 407 -23.78 -1.03 -7.09
CA SER A 407 -24.70 -0.51 -6.07
C SER A 407 -25.30 -1.61 -5.20
N TYR A 408 -25.52 -2.80 -5.77
CA TYR A 408 -26.04 -3.94 -5.03
C TYR A 408 -24.93 -4.59 -4.18
N GLU A 409 -23.70 -4.64 -4.69
CA GLU A 409 -22.54 -5.04 -3.90
C GLU A 409 -22.34 -4.16 -2.67
N ARG A 410 -22.39 -2.83 -2.84
CA ARG A 410 -22.36 -1.86 -1.73
C ARG A 410 -23.53 -2.05 -0.76
N TYR A 411 -24.73 -2.34 -1.27
CA TYR A 411 -25.88 -2.65 -0.42
C TYR A 411 -25.60 -3.86 0.47
N ILE A 412 -25.10 -4.96 -0.11
CA ILE A 412 -24.74 -6.16 0.67
C ILE A 412 -23.63 -5.85 1.68
N GLU A 413 -22.60 -5.11 1.28
CA GLU A 413 -21.54 -4.67 2.19
C GLU A 413 -22.12 -3.91 3.40
N ASN A 414 -22.99 -2.94 3.17
CA ASN A 414 -23.62 -2.16 4.24
C ASN A 414 -24.44 -3.05 5.19
N ARG A 415 -25.18 -4.04 4.67
CA ARG A 415 -25.93 -4.99 5.51
C ARG A 415 -25.00 -5.83 6.38
N LEU A 416 -23.85 -6.23 5.85
CA LEU A 416 -22.83 -6.95 6.64
C LEU A 416 -22.23 -6.05 7.73
N ARG A 417 -21.95 -4.77 7.42
CA ARG A 417 -21.44 -3.78 8.38
C ARG A 417 -22.43 -3.54 9.52
N GLU A 418 -23.70 -3.30 9.20
CA GLU A 418 -24.78 -3.10 10.17
C GLU A 418 -24.93 -4.28 11.14
N THR A 419 -24.76 -5.51 10.64
CA THR A 419 -25.03 -6.71 11.43
C THR A 419 -23.84 -7.16 12.28
N PHE A 420 -22.63 -7.09 11.74
CA PHE A 420 -21.43 -7.70 12.35
C PHE A 420 -20.44 -6.67 12.91
N ASN A 421 -20.79 -5.38 12.87
CA ASN A 421 -19.98 -4.26 13.33
C ASN A 421 -18.52 -4.27 12.81
N PHE A 422 -18.36 -4.03 11.51
CA PHE A 422 -17.06 -3.93 10.86
C PHE A 422 -16.52 -2.48 10.82
N GLU A 423 -16.74 -1.70 11.88
CA GLU A 423 -16.23 -0.32 11.96
C GLU A 423 -14.70 -0.30 11.86
N GLY A 424 -14.17 0.56 10.98
CA GLY A 424 -12.75 0.72 10.65
C GLY A 424 -12.09 -0.41 9.87
N SER A 425 -12.74 -1.57 9.73
CA SER A 425 -12.27 -2.66 8.87
C SER A 425 -12.85 -2.54 7.45
N PRO A 426 -12.04 -2.64 6.39
CA PRO A 426 -12.57 -2.92 5.06
C PRO A 426 -13.20 -4.32 5.03
N ILE A 427 -14.15 -4.52 4.13
CA ILE A 427 -14.72 -5.83 3.82
C ILE A 427 -14.36 -6.16 2.38
N LYS A 428 -13.98 -7.41 2.13
CA LYS A 428 -13.75 -7.89 0.77
C LYS A 428 -14.87 -8.84 0.36
N ILE A 429 -15.56 -8.54 -0.73
CA ILE A 429 -16.55 -9.42 -1.34
C ILE A 429 -15.95 -10.03 -2.60
N LEU A 430 -16.03 -11.35 -2.71
CA LEU A 430 -15.59 -12.12 -3.86
C LEU A 430 -16.80 -12.84 -4.46
N LEU A 431 -16.98 -12.75 -5.77
CA LEU A 431 -18.07 -13.43 -6.46
C LEU A 431 -17.56 -14.71 -7.11
N ARG A 432 -18.35 -15.78 -7.00
CA ARG A 432 -18.12 -17.02 -7.74
C ARG A 432 -19.41 -17.50 -8.38
N ASN A 433 -19.34 -17.91 -9.64
CA ASN A 433 -20.44 -18.62 -10.27
C ASN A 433 -20.65 -19.96 -9.56
N LYS A 434 -21.89 -20.22 -9.14
CA LYS A 434 -22.32 -21.53 -8.71
C LYS A 434 -22.24 -22.45 -9.93
N LYS A 435 -21.49 -23.54 -9.82
CA LYS A 435 -21.46 -24.59 -10.84
C LYS A 435 -22.79 -25.30 -10.94
#